data_AF-J3LNU9-F1
#
_entry.id   AF-J3LNU9-F1
#
_cell.length_a   1.000
_cell.length_b   1.000
_cell.length_c   1.000
_cell.angle_alpha   90.00
_cell.angle_beta   90.00
_cell.angle_gamma   90.00
#
_symmetry.space_group_name_H-M   'P 1'
#
loop_
_entity.id
_entity.type
_entity.pdbx_description
1 polymer ?
#
loop_
_entity_poly.entity_id
_entity_poly.type
_entity_poly.pdbx_seq_one_letter_code
_entity_poly.pdbx_strand_id
1 'polypeptide(L)'
;MPRTVKRLVLVSSIGVTKYNELPWSIMNLFGVLKYKKMAEDFVQNSGIPFTIIRPGRLTDGPYTSYDLNTLLKATAGERRAVVMGQGDKLVGEASRLVVAEACVQALDIDFTEGQIYEINSVKGEGPGSDPEKWKEQFRAVQSN
;
A
#
# COMPACT_ATOMS: atom_id res chain seq x y z
N MET A 1 -12.12 13.75 -13.26
CA MET A 1 -11.43 14.23 -12.04
C MET A 1 -11.27 15.76 -12.12
N PRO A 2 -11.26 16.49 -10.99
CA PRO A 2 -11.09 17.95 -11.00
C PRO A 2 -9.72 18.35 -11.56
N ARG A 3 -9.67 19.34 -12.45
CA ARG A 3 -8.43 19.79 -13.14
C ARG A 3 -7.41 20.50 -12.23
N THR A 4 -7.75 20.70 -10.96
CA THR A 4 -6.92 21.40 -9.96
C THR A 4 -6.07 20.45 -9.10
N VAL A 5 -6.30 19.13 -9.20
CA VAL A 5 -5.54 18.13 -8.44
C VAL A 5 -4.14 18.00 -9.03
N LYS A 6 -3.10 18.30 -8.24
CA LYS A 6 -1.70 18.24 -8.66
C LYS A 6 -1.06 16.86 -8.49
N ARG A 7 -1.54 16.10 -7.50
CA ARG A 7 -0.94 14.84 -7.05
C ARG A 7 -2.06 13.94 -6.50
N LEU A 8 -2.03 12.66 -6.83
CA LEU A 8 -2.98 11.66 -6.31
C LEU A 8 -2.23 10.43 -5.77
N VAL A 9 -2.45 10.09 -4.51
CA VAL A 9 -2.00 8.80 -3.97
C VAL A 9 -3.21 7.89 -3.76
N LEU A 10 -3.23 6.75 -4.44
CA LEU A 10 -4.30 5.76 -4.33
C LEU A 10 -3.84 4.60 -3.45
N VAL A 11 -4.56 4.34 -2.35
CA VAL A 11 -4.39 3.13 -1.56
C VAL A 11 -5.22 2.00 -2.15
N SER A 12 -4.54 1.02 -2.73
CA SER A 12 -5.12 -0.15 -3.38
C SER A 12 -4.99 -1.40 -2.49
N SER A 13 -4.50 -2.52 -3.01
CA SER A 13 -4.26 -3.77 -2.28
C SER A 13 -3.27 -4.63 -3.04
N ILE A 14 -2.47 -5.41 -2.32
CA ILE A 14 -1.80 -6.57 -2.90
C ILE A 14 -2.86 -7.57 -3.41
N GLY A 15 -2.57 -8.24 -4.52
CA GLY A 15 -3.39 -9.29 -5.13
C GLY A 15 -4.38 -8.79 -6.20
N VAL A 16 -4.38 -7.49 -6.49
CA VAL A 16 -5.27 -6.86 -7.48
C VAL A 16 -4.96 -7.23 -8.92
N THR A 17 -3.81 -7.84 -9.24
CA THR A 17 -3.56 -8.41 -10.58
C THR A 17 -3.95 -9.89 -10.66
N LYS A 18 -4.08 -10.55 -9.50
CA LYS A 18 -4.35 -11.99 -9.35
C LYS A 18 -5.80 -12.31 -8.99
N TYR A 19 -6.70 -11.33 -9.11
CA TYR A 19 -8.12 -11.47 -8.71
C TYR A 19 -8.90 -12.58 -9.44
N ASN A 20 -8.39 -13.07 -10.58
CA ASN A 20 -8.95 -14.19 -11.33
C ASN A 20 -8.21 -15.53 -11.07
N GLU A 21 -7.13 -15.53 -10.29
CA GLU A 21 -6.37 -16.74 -9.96
C GLU A 21 -6.94 -17.42 -8.71
N LEU A 22 -6.91 -18.76 -8.65
CA LEU A 22 -7.23 -19.50 -7.43
C LEU A 22 -6.06 -19.39 -6.44
N PRO A 23 -6.27 -19.19 -5.12
CA PRO A 23 -7.52 -19.13 -4.36
C PRO A 23 -8.11 -17.70 -4.21
N TRP A 24 -7.48 -16.68 -4.80
CA TRP A 24 -7.88 -15.28 -4.67
C TRP A 24 -9.28 -15.01 -5.20
N SER A 25 -9.72 -15.72 -6.24
CA SER A 25 -11.09 -15.66 -6.77
C SER A 25 -12.16 -16.11 -5.74
N ILE A 26 -11.83 -17.03 -4.82
CA ILE A 26 -12.72 -17.50 -3.75
C ILE A 26 -12.76 -16.50 -2.58
N MET A 27 -11.60 -15.94 -2.21
CA MET A 27 -11.52 -14.88 -1.19
C MET A 27 -12.08 -13.54 -1.67
N ASN A 28 -12.08 -13.30 -2.99
CA ASN A 28 -12.65 -12.12 -3.64
C ASN A 28 -14.15 -12.29 -3.95
N LEU A 29 -14.90 -13.00 -3.10
CA LEU A 29 -16.30 -13.36 -3.34
C LEU A 29 -17.23 -12.15 -3.62
N PHE A 30 -16.83 -10.94 -3.20
CA PHE A 30 -17.54 -9.68 -3.44
C PHE A 30 -16.89 -8.78 -4.51
N GLY A 31 -15.88 -9.25 -5.25
CA GLY A 31 -15.24 -8.53 -6.34
C GLY A 31 -14.37 -7.34 -5.93
N VAL A 32 -14.06 -7.17 -4.64
CA VAL A 32 -13.30 -6.02 -4.10
C VAL A 32 -11.96 -5.82 -4.82
N LEU A 33 -11.18 -6.88 -5.05
CA LEU A 33 -9.88 -6.77 -5.74
C LEU A 33 -10.05 -6.40 -7.22
N LYS A 34 -11.12 -6.88 -7.86
CA LYS A 34 -11.47 -6.49 -9.24
C LYS A 34 -11.77 -4.99 -9.32
N TYR A 35 -12.60 -4.47 -8.43
CA TYR A 35 -12.93 -3.04 -8.42
C TYR A 35 -11.75 -2.16 -8.02
N LYS A 36 -10.88 -2.62 -7.10
CA LYS A 36 -9.62 -1.94 -6.81
C LYS A 36 -8.72 -1.88 -8.04
N LYS A 37 -8.57 -2.99 -8.79
CA LYS A 37 -7.81 -2.99 -10.04
C LYS A 37 -8.39 -2.03 -11.08
N MET A 38 -9.72 -2.01 -11.24
CA MET A 38 -10.39 -1.05 -12.12
C MET A 38 -10.12 0.40 -11.70
N ALA A 39 -10.08 0.69 -10.39
CA ALA A 39 -9.73 2.02 -9.88
C ALA A 39 -8.27 2.38 -10.19
N GLU A 40 -7.33 1.44 -10.07
CA GLU A 40 -5.94 1.64 -10.49
C GLU A 40 -5.84 1.96 -11.98
N ASP A 41 -6.56 1.23 -12.83
CA ASP A 41 -6.56 1.49 -14.28
C ASP A 41 -7.18 2.83 -14.61
N PHE A 42 -8.25 3.22 -13.92
CA PHE A 42 -8.85 4.54 -14.08
C PHE A 42 -7.87 5.66 -13.69
N VAL A 43 -7.16 5.52 -12.56
CA VAL A 43 -6.17 6.50 -12.10
C VAL A 43 -4.99 6.60 -13.08
N GLN A 44 -4.45 5.47 -13.52
CA GLN A 44 -3.34 5.44 -14.50
C GLN A 44 -3.71 6.14 -15.81
N ASN A 45 -4.95 6.00 -16.28
CA ASN A 45 -5.43 6.62 -17.51
C ASN A 45 -5.99 8.05 -17.30
N SER A 46 -5.95 8.59 -16.08
CA SER A 46 -6.58 9.88 -15.76
C SER A 46 -5.79 11.11 -16.21
N GLY A 47 -4.50 10.96 -16.51
CA GLY A 47 -3.58 12.06 -16.79
C GLY A 47 -3.16 12.88 -15.55
N ILE A 48 -3.60 12.49 -14.35
CA ILE A 48 -3.17 13.11 -13.09
C ILE A 48 -1.89 12.42 -12.61
N PRO A 49 -0.84 13.17 -12.19
CA PRO A 49 0.32 12.58 -11.57
C PRO A 49 -0.06 11.77 -10.33
N PHE A 50 0.29 10.48 -10.34
CA PHE A 50 -0.19 9.55 -9.33
C PHE A 50 0.92 8.71 -8.71
N THR A 51 0.62 8.13 -7.55
CA THR A 51 1.31 6.95 -7.01
C THR A 51 0.26 5.98 -6.48
N ILE A 52 0.44 4.69 -6.72
CA ILE A 52 -0.44 3.65 -6.17
C ILE A 52 0.33 2.87 -5.11
N ILE A 53 -0.25 2.77 -3.92
CA ILE A 53 0.28 1.97 -2.81
C ILE A 53 -0.62 0.76 -2.61
N ARG A 54 -0.07 -0.45 -2.79
CA ARG A 54 -0.72 -1.75 -2.58
C ARG A 54 -0.26 -2.32 -1.24
N PRO A 55 -0.98 -2.07 -0.13
CA PRO A 55 -0.63 -2.70 1.13
C PRO A 55 -1.00 -4.19 1.14
N GLY A 56 -0.25 -4.95 1.94
CA GLY A 56 -0.69 -6.26 2.42
C GLY A 56 -1.87 -6.15 3.39
N ARG A 57 -2.15 -7.23 4.12
CA ARG A 57 -3.24 -7.27 5.10
C ARG A 57 -3.01 -6.22 6.19
N LEU A 58 -3.92 -5.25 6.31
CA LEU A 58 -3.75 -4.12 7.23
C LEU A 58 -3.79 -4.55 8.71
N THR A 59 -2.79 -4.12 9.48
CA THR A 59 -2.66 -4.28 10.94
C THR A 59 -2.66 -2.92 11.64
N ASP A 60 -2.54 -2.92 12.98
CA ASP A 60 -2.66 -1.77 13.90
C ASP A 60 -4.05 -1.09 13.93
N GLY A 61 -4.55 -0.75 15.12
CA GLY A 61 -5.94 -0.33 15.36
C GLY A 61 -6.23 1.17 15.15
N PRO A 62 -7.51 1.60 15.30
CA PRO A 62 -8.66 0.76 15.68
C PRO A 62 -9.14 -0.11 14.51
N TYR A 63 -9.41 -1.38 14.81
CA TYR A 63 -9.81 -2.37 13.82
C TYR A 63 -11.33 -2.32 13.60
N THR A 64 -11.77 -2.76 12.43
CA THR A 64 -13.21 -2.89 12.11
C THR A 64 -13.85 -4.14 12.73
N SER A 65 -13.08 -5.01 13.40
CA SER A 65 -13.56 -6.25 14.04
C SER A 65 -13.19 -6.31 15.52
N TYR A 66 -14.18 -6.63 16.36
CA TYR A 66 -14.07 -6.58 17.83
C TYR A 66 -13.12 -7.66 18.41
N ASP A 67 -13.12 -8.88 17.87
CA ASP A 67 -12.31 -10.01 18.39
C ASP A 67 -10.79 -9.85 18.19
N LEU A 68 -10.39 -9.17 17.12
CA LEU A 68 -8.97 -8.92 16.80
C LEU A 68 -8.35 -7.82 17.68
N ASN A 69 -9.16 -6.99 18.35
CA ASN A 69 -8.67 -5.89 19.18
C ASN A 69 -7.89 -6.37 20.41
N THR A 70 -8.24 -7.52 21.00
CA THR A 70 -7.60 -7.97 22.25
C THR A 70 -6.25 -8.61 22.00
N LEU A 71 -6.12 -9.44 20.96
CA LEU A 71 -4.86 -10.11 20.61
C LEU A 71 -3.86 -9.16 19.92
N LEU A 72 -4.33 -8.19 19.13
CA LEU A 72 -3.44 -7.32 18.35
C LEU A 72 -3.03 -6.02 19.06
N LYS A 73 -3.70 -5.62 20.15
CA LYS A 73 -3.20 -4.53 21.03
C LYS A 73 -1.78 -4.79 21.51
N ALA A 74 -1.41 -6.07 21.73
CA ALA A 74 -0.05 -6.46 22.13
C ALA A 74 1.00 -6.32 21.01
N THR A 75 0.58 -6.25 19.74
CA THR A 75 1.49 -6.13 18.58
C THR A 75 1.50 -4.74 17.94
N ALA A 76 0.63 -3.84 18.41
CA ALA A 76 0.49 -2.51 17.86
C ALA A 76 1.77 -1.70 18.09
N GLY A 77 2.38 -1.24 16.99
CA GLY A 77 3.55 -0.37 17.04
C GLY A 77 4.91 -1.06 16.91
N GLU A 78 5.00 -2.40 17.01
CA GLU A 78 6.28 -3.13 16.86
C GLU A 78 6.67 -3.38 15.40
N ARG A 79 5.70 -3.31 14.46
CA ARG A 79 5.89 -3.66 13.05
C ARG A 79 6.10 -2.43 12.18
N ARG A 80 7.28 -1.81 12.27
CA ARG A 80 7.59 -0.57 11.55
C ARG A 80 8.56 -0.75 10.38
N ALA A 81 9.40 -1.78 10.41
CA ALA A 81 10.31 -2.09 9.32
C ALA A 81 9.54 -2.34 8.02
N VAL A 82 9.86 -1.56 6.98
CA VAL A 82 9.19 -1.58 5.67
C VAL A 82 9.79 -2.67 4.79
N VAL A 83 8.93 -3.43 4.12
CA VAL A 83 9.30 -4.29 2.99
C VAL A 83 8.52 -3.80 1.79
N MET A 84 9.22 -3.24 0.81
CA MET A 84 8.61 -2.70 -0.40
C MET A 84 8.83 -3.64 -1.60
N GLY A 85 7.97 -3.55 -2.61
CA GLY A 85 8.11 -4.32 -3.85
C GLY A 85 7.33 -3.70 -5.01
N GLN A 86 7.45 -4.31 -6.19
CA GLN A 86 6.67 -4.00 -7.39
C GLN A 86 6.25 -5.29 -8.14
N GLY A 87 5.17 -5.19 -8.92
CA GLY A 87 4.67 -6.28 -9.78
C GLY A 87 3.60 -7.19 -9.18
N ASP A 88 2.98 -6.80 -8.06
CA ASP A 88 2.02 -7.55 -7.25
C ASP A 88 2.54 -8.92 -6.73
N LYS A 89 3.75 -8.95 -6.18
CA LYS A 89 4.47 -10.18 -5.79
C LYS A 89 4.52 -10.43 -4.30
N LEU A 90 4.45 -9.39 -3.47
CA LEU A 90 4.52 -9.52 -2.03
C LEU A 90 3.29 -10.24 -1.48
N VAL A 91 3.47 -10.91 -0.34
CA VAL A 91 2.39 -11.48 0.48
C VAL A 91 2.74 -11.22 1.93
N GLY A 92 1.83 -10.61 2.69
CA GLY A 92 2.10 -10.29 4.09
C GLY A 92 1.13 -9.27 4.67
N GLU A 93 1.58 -8.65 5.75
CA GLU A 93 0.83 -7.69 6.55
C GLU A 93 1.46 -6.31 6.48
N ALA A 94 0.67 -5.26 6.60
CA ALA A 94 1.12 -3.88 6.59
C ALA A 94 0.48 -3.08 7.73
N SER A 95 1.30 -2.46 8.58
CA SER A 95 0.86 -1.52 9.61
C SER A 95 0.15 -0.34 8.95
N ARG A 96 -1.07 0.00 9.42
CA ARG A 96 -1.79 1.20 8.96
C ARG A 96 -0.95 2.47 9.10
N LEU A 97 -0.11 2.56 10.12
CA LEU A 97 0.75 3.72 10.34
C LEU A 97 1.87 3.81 9.31
N VAL A 98 2.48 2.67 8.97
CA VAL A 98 3.48 2.60 7.90
C VAL A 98 2.88 2.94 6.54
N VAL A 99 1.68 2.43 6.24
CA VAL A 99 0.97 2.72 4.99
C VAL A 99 0.58 4.21 4.90
N ALA A 100 0.08 4.79 5.99
CA ALA A 100 -0.27 6.21 6.05
C ALA A 100 0.96 7.09 5.80
N GLU A 101 2.08 6.79 6.45
CA GLU A 101 3.32 7.52 6.26
C GLU A 101 3.86 7.37 4.83
N ALA A 102 3.85 6.17 4.26
CA ALA A 102 4.21 5.94 2.86
C ALA A 102 3.38 6.80 1.90
N CYS A 103 2.08 6.99 2.19
CA CYS A 103 1.21 7.83 1.37
C CYS A 103 1.59 9.32 1.47
N VAL A 104 1.91 9.81 2.66
CA VAL A 104 2.36 11.20 2.87
C VAL A 104 3.68 11.42 2.14
N GLN A 105 4.63 10.52 2.32
CA GLN A 105 5.96 10.62 1.70
C GLN A 105 5.86 10.56 0.16
N ALA A 106 4.98 9.72 -0.39
CA ALA A 106 4.75 9.66 -1.84
C ALA A 106 4.10 10.93 -2.43
N LEU A 107 3.43 11.76 -1.62
CA LEU A 107 2.94 13.06 -2.08
C LEU A 107 4.09 14.03 -2.35
N ASP A 108 5.16 13.97 -1.55
CA ASP A 108 6.29 14.92 -1.58
C ASP A 108 7.51 14.41 -2.36
N ILE A 109 7.63 13.10 -2.60
CA ILE A 109 8.76 12.52 -3.34
C ILE A 109 8.43 12.38 -4.82
N ASP A 110 8.93 13.32 -5.63
CA ASP A 110 8.64 13.40 -7.07
C ASP A 110 8.90 12.11 -7.85
N PHE A 111 10.00 11.39 -7.64
CA PHE A 111 10.27 10.19 -8.45
C PHE A 111 9.29 9.02 -8.20
N THR A 112 8.37 9.15 -7.24
CA THR A 112 7.27 8.20 -7.05
C THR A 112 6.12 8.42 -8.04
N GLU A 113 6.14 9.47 -8.87
CA GLU A 113 5.10 9.69 -9.89
C GLU A 113 5.06 8.57 -10.94
N GLY A 114 3.85 8.15 -11.30
CA GLY A 114 3.61 7.06 -12.24
C GLY A 114 3.90 5.67 -11.67
N GLN A 115 4.28 5.57 -10.40
CA GLN A 115 4.73 4.33 -9.80
C GLN A 115 3.64 3.60 -9.04
N ILE A 116 3.79 2.27 -8.99
CA ILE A 116 2.97 1.37 -8.20
C ILE A 116 3.91 0.63 -7.27
N TYR A 117 3.69 0.77 -5.97
CA TYR A 117 4.47 0.10 -4.93
C TYR A 117 3.58 -0.86 -4.15
N GLU A 118 4.16 -1.97 -3.74
CA GLU A 118 3.59 -2.85 -2.73
C GLU A 118 4.29 -2.62 -1.41
N ILE A 119 3.55 -2.70 -0.31
CA ILE A 119 4.09 -2.47 1.02
C ILE A 119 3.61 -3.52 2.02
N ASN A 120 4.58 -4.11 2.70
CA ASN A 120 4.42 -4.88 3.92
C ASN A 120 5.22 -4.22 5.06
N SER A 121 4.91 -4.63 6.29
CA SER A 121 5.65 -4.25 7.47
C SER A 121 5.96 -5.48 8.33
N VAL A 122 7.17 -5.57 8.83
CA VAL A 122 7.65 -6.63 9.73
C VAL A 122 8.10 -6.05 11.07
N LYS A 123 8.31 -6.90 12.07
CA LYS A 123 8.85 -6.45 13.36
C LYS A 123 10.22 -5.79 13.16
N GLY A 124 10.43 -4.66 13.83
CA GLY A 124 11.66 -3.88 13.74
C GLY A 124 11.40 -2.41 13.51
N GLU A 125 12.46 -1.61 13.57
CA GLU A 125 12.40 -0.18 13.32
C GLU A 125 12.17 0.10 11.83
N GLY A 126 11.33 1.09 11.57
CA GLY A 126 11.02 1.56 10.24
C GLY A 126 11.73 2.86 9.88
N PRO A 127 11.45 3.40 8.70
CA PRO A 127 11.89 4.75 8.33
C PRO A 127 11.29 5.83 9.26
N GLY A 128 10.23 5.53 10.03
CA GLY A 128 9.52 6.54 10.81
C GLY A 128 9.01 7.63 9.87
N SER A 129 9.20 8.89 10.22
CA SER A 129 8.88 10.04 9.36
C SER A 129 10.11 10.61 8.62
N ASP A 130 11.21 9.85 8.52
CA ASP A 130 12.46 10.29 7.89
C ASP A 130 12.35 10.24 6.36
N PRO A 131 12.34 11.39 5.65
CA PRO A 131 12.12 11.40 4.20
C PRO A 131 13.24 10.72 3.41
N GLU A 132 14.49 10.76 3.88
CA GLU A 132 15.61 10.15 3.15
C GLU A 132 15.53 8.63 3.20
N LYS A 133 15.19 8.06 4.37
CA LYS A 133 14.93 6.62 4.48
C LYS A 133 13.76 6.19 3.60
N TRP A 134 12.70 6.99 3.51
CA TRP A 134 11.59 6.68 2.60
C TRP A 134 12.00 6.74 1.12
N LYS A 135 12.81 7.73 0.72
CA LYS A 135 13.39 7.78 -0.63
C LYS A 135 14.20 6.53 -0.94
N GLU A 136 15.01 6.05 0.00
CA GLU A 136 15.76 4.80 -0.15
C GLU A 136 14.82 3.60 -0.35
N GLN A 137 13.76 3.47 0.47
CA GLN A 137 12.77 2.39 0.32
C GLN A 137 12.11 2.41 -1.06
N PHE A 138 11.63 3.57 -1.52
CA PHE A 138 10.99 3.71 -2.83
C PHE A 138 11.94 3.44 -3.98
N ARG A 139 13.18 3.93 -3.90
CA ARG A 139 14.18 3.77 -4.97
C ARG A 139 14.69 2.34 -5.07
N ALA A 140 14.84 1.64 -3.94
CA ALA A 140 15.37 0.28 -3.89
C ALA A 140 14.58 -0.74 -4.73
N VAL A 141 13.31 -0.44 -5.02
CA VAL A 141 12.39 -1.36 -5.73
C VAL A 141 12.00 -0.88 -7.12
N GLN A 142 12.39 0.34 -7.50
CA GLN A 142 12.24 0.80 -8.88
C GLN A 142 13.27 0.05 -9.75
N SER A 143 12.78 -0.79 -10.64
CA SER A 143 13.62 -1.29 -11.73
C SER A 143 13.80 -0.17 -12.76
N ASN A 144 15.02 0.05 -13.24
CA ASN A 144 15.29 0.91 -14.40
C ASN A 144 14.50 0.46 -15.64
#